data_AF-K0PNX0-F1
#
_entry.id   AF-K0PNX0-F1
#
_cell.length_a   1.000
_cell.length_b   1.000
_cell.length_c   1.000
_cell.angle_alpha   90.00
_cell.angle_beta   90.00
_cell.angle_gamma   90.00
#
_symmetry.space_group_name_H-M   'P 1'
#
loop_
_entity.id
_entity.type
_entity.pdbx_description
1 polymer ?
#
loop_
_entity_poly.entity_id
_entity_poly.type
_entity_poly.pdbx_seq_one_letter_code
_entity_poly.pdbx_strand_id
1 'polypeptide(L)'
;MNRHVRTIGVALLFGLPSVASGQSGPTPVTVDNFVRAESDTYIGSLAKQAGGLGKLVHHREPTPVEDHSVIRLNRDTLYSYGIFDLDAGPVTFTLPDLARASCL
;
A
#
# COMPACT_ATOMS: atom_id res chain seq x y z
N MET A 1 -17.23 54.06 46.24
CA MET A 1 -17.44 52.58 46.19
C MET A 1 -17.11 52.13 44.77
N ASN A 2 -15.82 51.93 44.50
CA ASN A 2 -15.26 51.66 43.17
C ASN A 2 -15.38 50.18 42.82
N ARG A 3 -15.88 49.86 41.63
CA ARG A 3 -15.91 48.49 41.11
C ARG A 3 -14.99 48.45 39.88
N HIS A 4 -13.77 47.96 40.08
CA HIS A 4 -12.83 47.71 38.99
C HIS A 4 -13.22 46.41 38.28
N VAL A 5 -13.78 46.52 37.08
CA VAL A 5 -14.02 45.38 36.18
C VAL A 5 -12.68 45.05 35.51
N ARG A 6 -12.09 43.91 35.86
CA ARG A 6 -10.89 43.38 35.20
C ARG A 6 -11.32 42.47 34.06
N THR A 7 -11.27 42.98 32.83
CA THR A 7 -11.48 42.18 31.62
C THR A 7 -10.22 41.36 31.34
N ILE A 8 -10.29 40.04 31.46
CA ILE A 8 -9.22 39.12 31.09
C ILE A 8 -9.39 38.77 29.61
N GLY A 9 -8.50 39.30 28.75
CA GLY A 9 -8.47 38.96 27.33
C GLY A 9 -7.76 37.62 27.12
N VAL A 10 -8.48 36.61 26.62
CA VAL A 10 -7.89 35.35 26.15
C VAL A 10 -7.45 35.56 24.71
N ALA A 11 -6.14 35.57 24.46
CA ALA A 11 -5.58 35.59 23.11
C ALA A 11 -5.55 34.15 22.57
N LEU A 12 -6.41 33.85 21.59
CA LEU A 12 -6.36 32.60 20.84
C LEU A 12 -5.15 32.65 19.89
N LEU A 13 -4.08 31.94 20.23
CA LEU A 13 -2.98 31.65 19.31
C LEU A 13 -3.46 30.62 18.28
N PHE A 14 -3.90 31.09 17.11
CA PHE A 14 -4.13 30.24 15.95
C PHE A 14 -2.79 29.64 15.50
N GLY A 15 -2.59 28.36 15.76
CA GLY A 15 -1.47 27.60 15.22
C GLY A 15 -1.53 27.61 13.69
N LEU A 16 -0.48 28.11 13.06
CA LEU A 16 -0.31 28.03 11.61
C LEU A 16 -0.24 26.55 11.21
N PRO A 17 -1.07 26.07 10.26
CA PRO A 17 -0.90 24.73 9.74
C PRO A 17 0.40 24.70 8.92
N SER A 18 1.32 23.79 9.28
CA SER A 18 2.47 23.47 8.43
C SER A 18 1.94 22.93 7.11
N VAL A 19 2.03 23.72 6.05
CA VAL A 19 1.83 23.23 4.69
C VAL A 19 3.00 22.31 4.35
N ALA A 20 2.75 21.00 4.32
CA ALA A 20 3.71 20.05 3.81
C ALA A 20 3.88 20.31 2.30
N SER A 21 5.07 20.72 1.89
CA SER A 21 5.42 20.94 0.49
C SER A 21 5.46 19.59 -0.23
N GLY A 22 4.35 19.19 -0.85
CA GLY A 22 4.34 18.06 -1.78
C GLY A 22 5.18 18.40 -3.01
N GLN A 23 6.23 17.63 -3.27
CA GLN A 23 7.00 17.77 -4.51
C GLN A 23 6.05 17.55 -5.71
N SER A 24 5.85 18.61 -6.50
CA SER A 24 4.83 18.65 -7.56
C SER A 24 5.30 18.07 -8.91
N GLY A 25 6.30 17.20 -8.90
CA GLY A 25 6.86 16.57 -10.10
C GLY A 25 7.40 15.17 -9.81
N PRO A 26 7.65 14.35 -10.85
CA PRO A 26 8.18 13.00 -10.69
C PRO A 26 9.50 13.04 -9.90
N THR A 27 9.59 12.27 -8.81
CA THR A 27 10.84 12.13 -8.07
C THR A 27 11.85 11.35 -8.91
N PRO A 28 13.02 11.92 -9.28
CA PRO A 28 14.01 11.21 -10.07
C PRO A 28 14.48 9.94 -9.35
N VAL A 29 14.62 8.85 -10.09
CA VAL A 29 15.16 7.61 -9.53
C VAL A 29 16.68 7.73 -9.39
N THR A 30 17.18 7.54 -8.18
CA THR A 30 18.59 7.47 -7.80
C THR A 30 18.88 6.14 -7.13
N VAL A 31 20.15 5.87 -6.83
CA VAL A 31 20.54 4.65 -6.09
C VAL A 31 19.83 4.58 -4.73
N ASP A 32 19.63 5.72 -4.07
CA ASP A 32 19.06 5.80 -2.71
C ASP A 32 17.56 5.48 -2.67
N ASN A 33 16.82 5.74 -3.75
CA ASN A 33 15.38 5.50 -3.81
C ASN A 33 14.97 4.38 -4.77
N PHE A 34 15.93 3.73 -5.45
CA PHE A 34 15.68 2.67 -6.42
C PHE A 34 14.81 1.54 -5.82
N VAL A 35 15.12 1.10 -4.59
CA VAL A 35 14.35 0.04 -3.91
C VAL A 35 12.87 0.41 -3.79
N ARG A 36 12.57 1.68 -3.50
CA ARG A 36 11.20 2.18 -3.39
C ARG A 36 10.54 2.25 -4.77
N ALA A 37 11.23 2.83 -5.75
CA ALA A 37 10.72 3.00 -7.12
C ALA A 37 10.46 1.66 -7.82
N GLU A 38 11.36 0.69 -7.65
CA GLU A 38 11.21 -0.67 -8.20
C GLU A 38 10.01 -1.38 -7.55
N SER A 39 9.88 -1.28 -6.22
CA SER A 39 8.73 -1.84 -5.50
C SER A 39 7.40 -1.26 -6.02
N ASP A 40 7.32 0.06 -6.22
CA ASP A 40 6.14 0.71 -6.79
C ASP A 40 5.83 0.25 -8.21
N THR A 41 6.88 -0.02 -9.01
CA THR A 41 6.74 -0.56 -10.36
C THR A 41 6.10 -1.95 -10.35
N TYR A 42 6.57 -2.86 -9.49
CA TYR A 42 5.97 -4.19 -9.35
C TYR A 42 4.56 -4.14 -8.75
N ILE A 43 4.33 -3.36 -7.68
CA ILE A 43 3.02 -3.20 -7.07
C ILE A 43 2.00 -2.70 -8.09
N GLY A 44 2.34 -1.66 -8.85
CA GLY A 44 1.48 -1.10 -9.89
C GLY A 44 1.20 -2.10 -11.01
N SER A 45 2.18 -2.90 -11.41
CA SER A 45 2.04 -3.91 -12.46
C SER A 45 1.15 -5.08 -12.00
N LEU A 46 1.38 -5.60 -10.79
CA LEU A 46 0.58 -6.68 -10.21
C LEU A 46 -0.86 -6.25 -9.92
N ALA A 47 -1.07 -5.02 -9.44
CA ALA A 47 -2.41 -4.46 -9.25
C ALA A 47 -3.16 -4.34 -10.59
N LYS A 48 -2.49 -3.89 -11.67
CA LYS A 48 -3.09 -3.85 -13.02
C LYS A 48 -3.44 -5.25 -13.50
N GLN A 49 -2.54 -6.23 -13.34
CA GLN A 49 -2.76 -7.62 -13.73
C GLN A 49 -3.94 -8.25 -12.96
N ALA A 50 -4.07 -7.97 -11.67
CA ALA A 50 -5.20 -8.41 -10.86
C ALA A 50 -6.52 -7.69 -11.20
N GLY A 51 -6.46 -6.63 -12.01
CA GLY A 51 -7.60 -5.79 -12.34
C GLY A 51 -8.02 -4.85 -11.20
N GLY A 52 -7.07 -4.43 -10.36
CA GLY A 52 -7.26 -3.47 -9.27
C GLY A 52 -6.72 -3.94 -7.91
N LEU A 53 -6.88 -3.08 -6.90
CA LEU A 53 -6.57 -3.37 -5.50
C LEU A 53 -7.68 -4.23 -4.86
N GLY A 54 -7.36 -4.87 -3.73
CA GLY A 54 -8.33 -5.63 -2.93
C GLY A 54 -8.68 -7.01 -3.49
N LYS A 55 -7.99 -7.46 -4.54
CA LYS A 55 -8.24 -8.73 -5.22
C LYS A 55 -7.13 -9.74 -4.89
N LEU A 56 -7.53 -10.93 -4.48
CA LEU A 56 -6.64 -12.08 -4.32
C LEU A 56 -6.71 -12.93 -5.61
N VAL A 57 -5.58 -13.07 -6.28
CA VAL A 57 -5.44 -13.85 -7.52
C VAL A 57 -4.71 -15.15 -7.19
N HIS A 58 -5.21 -16.26 -7.74
CA HIS A 58 -4.62 -17.58 -7.59
C HIS A 58 -4.08 -18.07 -8.92
N HIS A 59 -2.79 -18.38 -9.00
CA HIS A 59 -2.24 -19.12 -10.12
C HIS A 59 -2.39 -20.61 -9.84
N ARG A 60 -3.27 -21.26 -10.59
CA ARG A 60 -3.61 -22.69 -10.41
C ARG A 60 -2.75 -23.63 -11.24
N GLU A 61 -1.94 -23.07 -12.14
CA GLU A 61 -0.96 -23.79 -12.93
C GLU A 61 0.43 -23.21 -12.67
N PRO A 62 1.50 -24.03 -12.79
CA PRO A 62 2.86 -23.53 -12.72
C PRO A 62 3.09 -22.44 -13.76
N THR A 63 3.77 -21.37 -13.35
CA THR A 63 4.04 -20.26 -14.25
C THR A 63 4.84 -20.71 -15.48
N PRO A 64 4.42 -20.31 -16.70
CA PRO A 64 5.16 -20.58 -17.93
C PRO A 64 6.59 -20.02 -17.86
N VAL A 65 7.52 -20.68 -18.56
CA VAL A 65 8.94 -20.28 -18.59
C VAL A 65 9.13 -18.90 -19.25
N GLU A 66 8.17 -18.45 -20.05
CA GLU A 66 8.25 -17.17 -20.75
C GLU A 66 7.59 -16.02 -19.96
N ASP A 67 6.87 -16.30 -18.87
CA ASP A 67 6.07 -15.31 -18.14
C ASP A 67 6.53 -15.15 -16.69
N HIS A 68 7.64 -14.46 -16.49
CA HIS A 68 8.24 -14.26 -15.16
C HIS A 68 7.87 -12.88 -14.59
N SER A 69 6.68 -12.79 -13.98
CA SER A 69 6.18 -11.55 -13.35
C SER A 69 6.97 -11.09 -12.11
N VAL A 70 7.80 -11.96 -11.54
CA VAL A 70 8.73 -11.68 -10.44
C VAL A 70 10.06 -12.37 -10.72
N ILE A 71 11.16 -11.70 -10.40
CA ILE A 71 12.50 -12.24 -10.64
C ILE A 71 12.72 -13.55 -9.91
N ARG A 72 13.25 -14.56 -10.63
CA ARG A 72 13.51 -15.91 -10.11
C ARG A 72 12.29 -16.59 -9.47
N LEU A 73 11.13 -16.47 -10.09
CA LEU A 73 9.92 -17.16 -9.63
C LEU A 73 10.16 -18.68 -9.52
N ASN A 74 9.74 -19.26 -8.39
CA ASN A 74 9.84 -20.70 -8.17
C ASN A 74 8.74 -21.42 -8.97
N ARG A 75 9.12 -22.32 -9.90
CA ARG A 75 8.15 -23.10 -10.68
C ARG A 75 7.62 -24.34 -9.94
N ASP A 76 8.20 -24.65 -8.78
CA ASP A 76 7.77 -25.76 -7.92
C ASP A 76 6.72 -25.32 -6.89
N THR A 77 6.22 -24.08 -6.97
CA THR A 77 5.24 -23.54 -6.04
C THR A 77 4.14 -22.82 -6.79
N LEU A 78 2.88 -23.14 -6.47
CA LEU A 78 1.75 -22.35 -6.91
C LEU A 78 1.62 -21.11 -6.03
N TYR A 79 1.54 -19.94 -6.66
CA TYR A 79 1.47 -18.67 -5.96
C TYR A 79 0.06 -18.10 -5.97
N SER A 80 -0.26 -17.42 -4.88
CA SER A 80 -1.40 -16.50 -4.80
C SER A 80 -0.88 -15.14 -4.36
N TYR A 81 -1.40 -14.06 -4.93
CA TYR A 81 -0.96 -12.70 -4.61
C TYR A 81 -2.14 -11.72 -4.63
N GLY A 82 -1.97 -10.61 -3.93
CA GLY A 82 -2.94 -9.51 -3.93
C GLY A 82 -2.31 -8.25 -3.36
N ILE A 83 -2.76 -7.09 -3.83
CA ILE A 83 -2.33 -5.77 -3.35
C ILE A 83 -3.51 -5.13 -2.65
N PHE A 84 -3.29 -4.65 -1.42
CA PHE A 84 -4.34 -4.10 -0.57
C PHE A 84 -3.93 -2.74 -0.04
N ASP A 85 -4.86 -1.79 -0.10
CA ASP A 85 -4.75 -0.50 0.56
C ASP A 85 -5.33 -0.61 1.97
N LEU A 86 -4.48 -0.44 2.98
CA LEU A 86 -4.89 -0.55 4.39
C LEU A 86 -5.43 0.76 4.96
N ASP A 87 -5.23 1.89 4.27
CA ASP A 87 -5.87 3.16 4.64
C ASP A 87 -7.36 3.13 4.28
N ALA A 88 -7.74 2.33 3.28
CA ALA A 88 -9.14 2.07 2.91
C ALA A 88 -9.88 1.14 3.90
N GLY A 89 -9.17 0.41 4.75
CA GLY A 89 -9.74 -0.45 5.78
C GLY A 89 -8.97 -1.75 6.05
N PRO A 90 -9.38 -2.53 7.08
CA PRO A 90 -8.70 -3.78 7.42
C PRO A 90 -8.96 -4.89 6.39
N VAL A 91 -7.98 -5.77 6.24
CA VAL A 91 -8.06 -6.97 5.38
C VAL A 91 -7.99 -8.22 6.23
N THR A 92 -8.86 -9.20 5.94
CA THR A 92 -8.86 -10.51 6.58
C THR A 92 -8.66 -11.61 5.55
N PHE A 93 -7.70 -12.50 5.78
CA PHE A 93 -7.50 -13.70 4.97
C PHE A 93 -8.07 -14.92 5.70
N THR A 94 -8.87 -15.72 4.98
CA THR A 94 -9.38 -16.99 5.50
C THR A 94 -8.69 -18.12 4.75
N LEU A 95 -8.00 -18.99 5.50
CA LEU A 95 -7.42 -20.21 4.93
C LEU A 95 -8.46 -21.32 4.92
N PRO A 96 -8.51 -22.15 3.86
CA PRO A 96 -9.35 -23.34 3.85
C PRO A 96 -8.85 -24.36 4.89
N ASP A 97 -9.73 -25.28 5.28
CA ASP A 97 -9.35 -26.41 6.12
C ASP A 97 -8.24 -27.23 5.43
N LEU A 98 -7.06 -27.27 6.06
CA LEU A 98 -5.85 -27.88 5.50
C LEU A 98 -5.99 -29.40 5.32
N ALA A 99 -6.90 -30.06 6.07
CA ALA A 99 -7.21 -31.48 5.87
C ALA A 99 -7.95 -31.76 4.55
N ARG A 100 -8.47 -30.71 3.91
CA ARG A 100 -9.18 -30.74 2.63
C ARG A 100 -8.59 -29.71 1.66
N ALA A 101 -7.29 -29.42 1.78
CA ALA A 101 -6.53 -28.72 0.75
C ALA A 101 -6.38 -29.66 -0.46
N SER A 102 -7.51 -29.95 -1.13
CA SER A 102 -7.49 -30.52 -2.45
C SER A 102 -6.84 -29.48 -3.34
N CYS A 103 -5.72 -29.87 -3.93
CA CYS A 103 -5.24 -29.35 -5.19
C CYS A 103 -6.41 -29.35 -6.18
N LEU A 104 -7.13 -28.23 -6.29
CA LEU A 104 -8.13 -27.88 -7.31
C LEU A 104 -8.14 -26.36 -7.44
#